data_AF-A0A5F2GA00-F1
#
_entry.id   AF-A0A5F2GA00-F1
#
_cell.length_a   1.000
_cell.length_b   1.000
_cell.length_c   1.000
_cell.angle_alpha   90.00
_cell.angle_beta   90.00
_cell.angle_gamma   90.00
#
_symmetry.space_group_name_H-M   'P 1'
#
loop_
_entity.id
_entity.type
_entity.pdbx_description
1 polymer ?
#
loop_
_entity_poly.entity_id
_entity_poly.type
_entity_poly.pdbx_seq_one_letter_code
_entity_poly.pdbx_strand_id
1 'polypeptide(L)' 'MAEKLDQAALLVAARKLRRLRIETIGGRKERAARTIGSIIDREGDLKGDDEFVAWMIKNALRYYAEAIISKATA' A
#
# COMPACT_ATOMS: atom_id res chain seq x y z
N MET A 1 -22.56 9.71 -5.87
CA MET A 1 -21.58 10.36 -6.76
C MET A 1 -20.25 9.66 -6.55
N ALA A 2 -19.62 9.12 -7.59
CA ALA A 2 -18.23 8.69 -7.46
C ALA A 2 -17.38 9.97 -7.47
N GLU A 3 -16.95 10.42 -6.30
CA GLU A 3 -15.97 11.49 -6.20
C GLU A 3 -14.73 11.07 -7.00
N LYS A 4 -14.34 11.91 -7.97
CA LYS A 4 -13.12 11.67 -8.72
C LYS A 4 -11.97 11.73 -7.73
N LEU A 5 -11.32 10.60 -7.51
CA LEU A 5 -10.14 10.51 -6.66
C LEU A 5 -9.05 11.44 -7.21
N ASP A 6 -8.35 12.14 -6.30
CA ASP A 6 -7.25 13.00 -6.69
C ASP A 6 -6.07 12.14 -7.17
N GLN A 7 -5.78 12.23 -8.47
CA GLN A 7 -4.77 11.40 -9.11
C GLN A 7 -3.36 11.62 -8.53
N ALA A 8 -3.04 12.84 -8.07
CA ALA A 8 -1.74 13.13 -7.48
C ALA A 8 -1.61 12.47 -6.11
N ALA A 9 -2.64 12.59 -5.26
CA ALA A 9 -2.69 11.93 -3.96
C ALA A 9 -2.67 10.40 -4.10
N LEU A 10 -3.37 9.85 -5.10
CA LEU A 10 -3.30 8.42 -5.42
C LEU A 10 -1.89 7.96 -5.77
N LEU A 11 -1.15 8.71 -6.59
CA LEU A 11 0.22 8.38 -6.94
C LEU A 11 1.17 8.44 -5.73
N VAL A 12 0.98 9.40 -4.82
CA VAL A 12 1.73 9.46 -3.56
C VAL A 12 1.43 8.24 -2.70
N ALA A 13 0.16 7.89 -2.53
CA ALA A 13 -0.26 6.73 -1.77
C ALA A 13 0.31 5.43 -2.34
N ALA A 14 0.24 5.25 -3.67
CA ALA A 14 0.78 4.08 -4.35
C ALA A 14 2.30 3.95 -4.17
N ARG A 15 3.05 5.07 -4.23
CA ARG A 15 4.51 5.07 -3.97
C ARG A 15 4.85 4.69 -2.53
N LYS A 16 4.09 5.20 -1.56
CA LYS A 16 4.26 4.83 -0.14
C LYS A 16 3.93 3.35 0.08
N LEU A 17 2.83 2.87 -0.48
CA LEU A 17 2.41 1.46 -0.38
C LEU A 17 3.44 0.51 -0.99
N ARG A 18 3.97 0.81 -2.18
CA ARG A 18 5.01 -0.01 -2.84
C ARG A 18 6.30 -0.15 -2.02
N ARG A 19 6.61 0.83 -1.17
CA ARG A 19 7.80 0.81 -0.30
C ARG A 19 7.57 0.11 1.04
N LEU A 20 6.31 -0.20 1.37
CA LEU A 20 5.96 -0.85 2.63
C LEU A 20 6.51 -2.28 2.66
N ARG A 21 7.15 -2.64 3.78
CA ARG A 21 7.67 -3.99 4.01
C ARG A 21 6.60 -4.89 4.59
N ILE A 22 6.50 -6.12 4.07
CA ILE A 22 5.64 -7.15 4.65
C ILE A 22 6.45 -7.88 5.73
N GLU A 23 6.56 -7.28 6.90
CA GLU A 23 7.17 -7.94 8.06
C GLU A 23 6.10 -8.48 9.03
N THR A 24 4.82 -8.18 8.77
CA THR A 24 3.80 -8.14 9.84
C THR A 24 2.56 -9.01 9.63
N ILE A 25 2.40 -9.72 8.49
CA ILE A 25 1.25 -10.62 8.28
C ILE A 25 1.79 -12.03 8.04
N GLY A 26 1.59 -12.92 9.01
CA GLY A 26 1.92 -14.34 8.90
C GLY A 26 3.39 -14.76 9.15
N GLY A 27 4.29 -13.81 9.42
CA GLY A 27 5.50 -14.02 10.22
C GLY A 27 6.35 -15.28 9.98
N ARG A 28 6.63 -15.69 8.73
CA ARG A 28 7.84 -16.50 8.50
C ARG A 28 9.05 -15.57 8.52
N LYS A 29 9.61 -15.38 9.71
CA LYS A 29 10.84 -14.61 9.99
C LYS A 29 12.09 -15.12 9.24
N GLU A 30 11.94 -16.15 8.41
CA GLU A 30 13.01 -16.82 7.67
C GLU A 30 13.31 -16.21 6.29
N ARG A 31 12.48 -15.27 5.79
CA ARG A 31 12.71 -14.61 4.50
C ARG A 31 13.09 -13.14 4.69
N ALA A 32 14.08 -12.67 3.92
CA ALA A 32 14.46 -11.26 3.87
C ALA A 32 13.23 -10.38 3.63
N ALA A 33 13.09 -9.31 4.42
CA ALA A 33 11.94 -8.39 4.36
C ALA A 33 11.69 -7.92 2.92
N ARG A 34 10.61 -8.43 2.30
CA ARG A 34 10.20 -8.02 0.95
C ARG A 34 9.27 -6.81 1.05
N THR A 35 9.38 -5.91 0.08
CA THR A 35 8.43 -4.81 -0.07
C THR A 35 7.26 -5.26 -0.91
N ILE A 36 6.11 -4.59 -0.76
CA ILE A 36 4.95 -4.80 -1.64
C ILE A 36 5.35 -4.64 -3.11
N GLY A 37 6.17 -3.62 -3.42
CA GLY A 37 6.70 -3.42 -4.76
C GLY A 37 7.51 -4.61 -5.27
N SER A 38 8.43 -5.15 -4.48
CA SER A 38 9.26 -6.28 -4.92
C SER A 38 8.49 -7.59 -5.07
N ILE A 39 7.32 -7.72 -4.43
CA ILE A 39 6.41 -8.86 -4.59
C ILE A 39 5.59 -8.71 -5.87
N ILE A 40 5.00 -7.53 -6.09
CA ILE A 40 4.28 -7.21 -7.33
C ILE A 40 5.18 -7.42 -8.54
N ASP A 41 6.40 -6.87 -8.50
CA ASP A 41 7.30 -6.85 -9.65
C ASP A 41 7.93 -8.22 -9.96
N ARG A 42 8.06 -9.12 -8.97
CA ARG A 42 8.68 -10.44 -9.19
C ARG A 42 7.71 -11.52 -9.63
N GLU A 43 6.50 -11.56 -9.06
CA GLU A 43 5.65 -12.75 -9.23
C GLU A 43 4.20 -12.42 -9.60
N GLY A 44 3.76 -11.16 -9.56
CA GLY A 44 2.33 -10.84 -9.69
C GLY A 44 1.43 -11.51 -8.64
N ASP A 45 2.02 -12.32 -7.75
CA ASP A 45 1.35 -13.24 -6.85
C ASP A 45 1.09 -12.51 -5.52
N LEU A 46 0.27 -11.48 -5.58
CA LEU A 46 -0.45 -11.02 -4.40
C LEU A 46 -1.63 -11.98 -4.15
N LYS A 47 -1.32 -13.26 -3.90
CA LYS A 47 -2.27 -14.20 -3.29
C LYS A 47 -2.27 -13.95 -1.78
N GLY A 48 -2.90 -12.83 -1.41
CA GLY A 48 -3.24 -12.57 -0.03
C GLY A 48 -4.60 -13.18 0.28
N ASP A 49 -4.71 -13.76 1.46
CA ASP A 49 -6.02 -13.93 2.09
C ASP A 49 -6.71 -12.57 2.31
N ASP A 50 -7.99 -12.61 2.69
CA ASP A 50 -8.79 -11.41 2.93
C ASP A 50 -8.17 -10.47 3.99
N GLU A 51 -7.42 -11.01 4.96
CA GLU A 51 -6.75 -10.23 5.99
C GLU A 51 -5.61 -9.40 5.40
N PHE A 52 -4.79 -10.01 4.53
CA PHE A 52 -3.75 -9.32 3.80
C PHE A 52 -4.32 -8.23 2.87
N VAL A 53 -5.38 -8.55 2.12
CA VAL A 53 -6.05 -7.60 1.23
C VAL A 53 -6.62 -6.43 2.04
N ALA A 54 -7.31 -6.70 3.16
CA ALA A 54 -7.84 -5.67 4.03
C ALA A 54 -6.73 -4.78 4.62
N TRP A 55 -5.60 -5.35 5.02
CA TRP A 55 -4.46 -4.58 5.51
C TRP A 55 -3.84 -3.69 4.41
N MET A 56 -3.73 -4.19 3.18
CA MET A 56 -3.27 -3.37 2.05
C MET A 56 -4.20 -2.19 1.80
N ILE A 57 -5.51 -2.43 1.77
CA ILE A 57 -6.52 -1.38 1.57
C ILE A 57 -6.44 -0.34 2.70
N LYS A 58 -6.34 -0.78 3.96
CA LYS A 58 -6.20 0.13 5.11
C LYS A 58 -4.98 1.05 4.98
N ASN A 59 -3.84 0.51 4.56
CA ASN A 59 -2.63 1.31 4.36
C ASN A 59 -2.75 2.24 3.15
N ALA A 60 -3.34 1.78 2.05
CA ALA A 60 -3.59 2.61 0.87
C ALA A 60 -4.46 3.82 1.20
N LEU A 61 -5.58 3.62 1.91
CA LEU A 61 -6.48 4.67 2.35
C LEU A 61 -5.79 5.67 3.29
N ARG A 62 -5.01 5.18 4.25
CA ARG A 62 -4.22 6.04 5.14
C ARG A 62 -3.27 6.94 4.37
N TYR A 63 -2.47 6.37 3.45
CA TYR A 63 -1.51 7.15 2.68
C TYR A 63 -2.17 8.11 1.71
N TYR A 64 -3.34 7.78 1.18
CA TYR A 64 -4.14 8.69 0.37
C TYR A 64 -4.64 9.88 1.18
N ALA A 65 -5.25 9.63 2.35
CA ALA A 65 -5.71 10.69 3.24
C ALA A 65 -4.55 11.62 3.68
N GLU A 66 -3.39 11.05 4.05
CA GLU A 66 -2.18 11.83 4.34
C GLU A 66 -1.76 12.71 3.16
N ALA A 67 -1.81 12.19 1.93
CA ALA A 67 -1.44 12.93 0.74
C ALA A 67 -2.42 14.08 0.43
N ILE A 68 -3.73 13.85 0.63
CA ILE A 68 -4.75 14.90 0.51
C ILE A 68 -4.52 16.00 1.54
N ILE A 69 -4.30 15.64 2.81
CA ILE A 69 -4.06 16.61 3.89
C ILE A 69 -2.80 17.41 3.61
N SER A 70 -1.70 16.73 3.27
CA SER A 70 -0.42 17.38 2.96
C SER A 70 -0.52 18.37 1.79
N LYS A 71 -1.34 18.06 0.79
CA LYS A 71 -1.62 18.96 -0.34
C LYS A 71 -2.46 20.16 0.09
N ALA A 72 -3.41 20.00 1.00
CA ALA A 72 -4.24 21.10 1.49
C ALA A 72 -3.45 22.08 2.39
N THR A 73 -2.36 21.63 3.01
CA THR A 73 -1.49 22.43 3.88
C THR A 73 -0.25 23.02 3.20
N ALA A 74 -0.03 22.74 1.92
CA ALA A 74 1.12 23.19 1.12
C ALA A 74 0.71 24.34 0.19
#